data_AF-A0A1H4GDF2-F1
#
_entry.id   AF-A0A1H4GDF2-F1
#
_cell.length_a   1.000
_cell.length_b   1.000
_cell.length_c   1.000
_cell.angle_alpha   90.00
_cell.angle_beta   90.00
_cell.angle_gamma   90.00
#
_symmetry.space_group_name_H-M   'P 1'
#
loop_
_entity.id
_entity.type
_entity.pdbx_description
1 polymer ?
#
loop_
_entity_poly.entity_id
_entity_poly.type
_entity_poly.pdbx_seq_one_letter_code
_entity_poly.pdbx_strand_id
1 'polypeptide(L)'
;MTGLFSLADILLSALSIPVSYTFFINEYPLFDRLLPYVGSEIAFGLILGFFVIISRFSLAIAVFLSLIAWLIPNPPANTPSPSTGLNIAIIQTVLPQHVTSYPGISDGLHYWKTHMIRALQEANQQTVDVAILPESSMPGFHSTATPVVQEILNARHSYPLIAHHYVDTETNGISSQVRFWDQYNHVQAIHEKRKPLPIAEKLIIPGEQASFSLKDFTLASFICSESLDVYNARFRLSTSDIGIVLTNEAEIADTYLPELHLISDKIRAREMGTPILRAGNIRLSTYIDAKGREIVTAKDSSWQNLYVTVTSNSDTLYSSTFVAQHILILMTLPILLIRKEKIHITSPPVGIYILIMICMIYAQIAYGYEHVSSEPLKAETPFYIDGFFPARQLGISDATNMEQFSTYVDSSHIPVKDIPPSRGVGIINTIHGEMYITERRGDRITTLSERGFLTLKSADLEQISLSKVLWYTYKSEN
;
A
#
# COMPACT_ATOMS: atom_id res chain seq x y z
N MET A 1 16.36 -25.54 10.11
CA MET A 1 16.46 -24.11 9.76
C MET A 1 15.39 -23.70 8.76
N THR A 2 15.26 -24.35 7.61
CA THR A 2 14.20 -24.08 6.61
C THR A 2 12.77 -24.06 7.16
N GLY A 3 12.38 -25.05 7.96
CA GLY A 3 11.05 -25.02 8.61
C GLY A 3 10.88 -23.96 9.70
N LEU A 4 11.97 -23.46 10.29
CA LEU A 4 11.93 -22.32 11.21
C LEU A 4 11.76 -21.00 10.45
N PHE A 5 12.37 -20.88 9.26
CA PHE A 5 12.19 -19.73 8.37
C PHE A 5 10.78 -19.68 7.78
N SER A 6 10.25 -20.82 7.33
CA SER A 6 8.86 -20.89 6.85
C SER A 6 7.86 -20.59 7.98
N LEU A 7 8.10 -21.07 9.20
CA LEU A 7 7.26 -20.70 10.36
C LEU A 7 7.40 -19.21 10.70
N ALA A 8 8.59 -18.63 10.61
CA ALA A 8 8.81 -17.20 10.78
C ALA A 8 8.07 -16.39 9.70
N ASP A 9 8.13 -16.77 8.43
CA ASP A 9 7.34 -16.11 7.37
C ASP A 9 5.84 -16.24 7.62
N ILE A 10 5.34 -17.41 8.04
CA ILE A 10 3.93 -17.61 8.42
C ILE A 10 3.55 -16.67 9.56
N LEU A 11 4.38 -16.58 10.60
CA LEU A 11 4.12 -15.73 11.77
C LEU A 11 4.24 -14.23 11.44
N LEU A 12 5.26 -13.84 10.68
CA LEU A 12 5.47 -12.45 10.24
C LEU A 12 4.38 -12.01 9.26
N SER A 13 3.99 -12.87 8.32
CA SER A 13 2.85 -12.66 7.41
C SER A 13 1.53 -12.57 8.18
N ALA A 14 1.31 -13.40 9.21
CA ALA A 14 0.15 -13.29 10.09
C ALA A 14 0.13 -11.96 10.87
N LEU A 15 1.31 -11.42 11.20
CA LEU A 15 1.49 -10.12 11.86
C LEU A 15 1.57 -8.94 10.89
N SER A 16 1.43 -9.16 9.57
CA SER A 16 1.59 -8.13 8.54
C SER A 16 2.96 -7.42 8.58
N ILE A 17 4.01 -8.13 9.03
CA ILE A 17 5.39 -7.64 9.05
C ILE A 17 6.06 -8.03 7.72
N PRO A 18 6.38 -7.06 6.84
CA PRO A 18 6.73 -7.33 5.45
C PRO A 18 8.23 -7.66 5.28
N VAL A 19 8.81 -8.48 6.15
CA VAL A 19 10.24 -8.81 6.08
C VAL A 19 10.43 -10.29 5.80
N SER A 20 10.59 -10.60 4.51
CA SER A 20 11.13 -11.90 4.12
C SER A 20 12.65 -11.80 3.99
N TYR A 21 13.39 -12.72 4.61
CA TYR A 21 14.86 -12.82 4.51
C TYR A 21 15.37 -13.00 3.07
N THR A 22 14.46 -13.23 2.13
CA THR A 22 14.71 -13.43 0.70
C THR A 22 15.21 -12.17 0.01
N PHE A 23 14.99 -10.98 0.58
CA PHE A 23 15.49 -9.72 0.04
C PHE A 23 17.00 -9.71 -0.17
N PHE A 24 17.75 -10.30 0.77
CA PHE A 24 19.22 -10.28 0.76
C PHE A 24 19.86 -11.16 -0.32
N ILE A 25 19.08 -12.07 -0.93
CA ILE A 25 19.59 -12.99 -1.94
C ILE A 25 18.85 -12.89 -3.28
N ASN A 26 17.97 -11.89 -3.43
CA ASN A 26 17.19 -11.70 -4.65
C ASN A 26 18.06 -11.41 -5.89
N GLU A 27 19.30 -10.94 -5.71
CA GLU A 27 20.23 -10.74 -6.83
C GLU A 27 21.08 -11.98 -7.14
N TYR A 28 20.93 -13.07 -6.37
CA TYR A 28 21.73 -14.27 -6.57
C TYR A 28 21.15 -15.11 -7.73
N PRO A 29 21.90 -15.35 -8.82
CA PRO A 29 21.35 -15.99 -10.03
C PRO A 29 20.77 -17.39 -9.81
N LEU A 30 21.29 -18.12 -8.80
CA LEU A 30 20.74 -19.43 -8.45
C LEU A 30 19.39 -19.32 -7.73
N PHE A 31 19.20 -18.29 -6.90
CA PHE A 31 17.93 -18.03 -6.23
C PHE A 31 16.83 -17.79 -7.27
N ASP A 32 17.11 -16.93 -8.25
CA ASP A 32 16.24 -16.64 -9.38
C ASP A 32 15.80 -17.90 -10.13
N ARG A 33 16.73 -18.83 -10.37
CA ARG A 33 16.42 -20.09 -11.06
C ARG A 33 15.59 -21.05 -10.21
N LEU A 34 15.73 -21.03 -8.89
CA LEU A 34 15.03 -21.96 -8.00
C LEU A 34 13.58 -21.53 -7.71
N LEU A 35 13.30 -20.22 -7.73
CA LEU A 35 11.99 -19.66 -7.35
C LEU A 35 10.79 -20.31 -8.08
N PRO A 36 10.80 -20.51 -9.41
CA PRO A 36 9.68 -21.16 -10.11
C PRO A 36 9.43 -22.62 -9.73
N TYR A 37 10.37 -23.28 -9.05
CA TYR A 37 10.22 -24.70 -8.68
C TYR A 37 9.81 -24.88 -7.25
N VAL A 38 10.47 -24.15 -6.35
CA VAL A 38 10.43 -24.45 -4.91
C VAL A 38 10.04 -23.25 -4.06
N GLY A 39 9.85 -22.08 -4.67
CA GLY A 39 9.54 -20.86 -3.94
C GLY A 39 10.71 -20.32 -3.12
N SER A 40 10.50 -19.18 -2.50
CA SER A 40 11.56 -18.41 -1.86
C SER A 40 12.11 -19.08 -0.60
N GLU A 41 11.28 -19.76 0.18
CA GLU A 41 11.67 -20.39 1.45
C GLU A 41 12.61 -21.58 1.22
N ILE A 42 12.25 -22.48 0.30
CA ILE A 42 13.06 -23.65 -0.02
C ILE A 42 14.30 -23.22 -0.80
N ALA A 43 14.19 -22.27 -1.75
CA ALA A 43 15.33 -21.78 -2.49
C ALA A 43 16.40 -21.19 -1.55
N PHE A 44 15.99 -20.36 -0.59
CA PHE A 44 16.89 -19.85 0.46
C PHE A 44 17.50 -20.99 1.28
N GLY A 45 16.68 -21.96 1.68
CA GLY A 45 17.11 -23.16 2.39
C GLY A 45 18.20 -23.96 1.68
N LEU A 46 18.02 -24.20 0.38
CA LEU A 46 18.95 -24.93 -0.47
C LEU A 46 20.26 -24.16 -0.64
N ILE A 47 20.21 -22.85 -0.83
CA ILE A 47 21.40 -22.00 -0.94
C ILE A 47 22.20 -22.00 0.36
N LEU A 48 21.52 -21.81 1.50
CA LEU A 48 22.17 -21.86 2.81
C LEU A 48 22.77 -23.24 3.08
N GLY A 49 22.01 -24.31 2.79
CA GLY A 49 22.48 -25.69 2.89
C GLY A 49 23.71 -25.96 2.04
N PHE A 50 23.73 -25.45 0.80
CA PHE A 50 24.86 -25.53 -0.10
C PHE A 50 26.12 -24.89 0.52
N PHE A 51 26.05 -23.65 1.00
CA PHE A 51 27.20 -23.00 1.64
C PHE A 51 27.69 -23.74 2.90
N VAL A 52 26.77 -24.27 3.72
CA VAL A 52 27.14 -25.07 4.89
C VAL A 52 27.83 -26.37 4.47
N ILE A 53 27.34 -27.06 3.45
CA ILE A 53 27.96 -28.28 2.92
C ILE A 53 29.36 -27.98 2.36
N ILE A 54 29.53 -26.91 1.58
CA ILE A 54 30.85 -26.49 1.08
C ILE A 54 31.82 -26.23 2.24
N SER A 55 31.36 -25.59 3.31
CA SER A 55 32.22 -25.31 4.46
C SER A 55 32.68 -26.56 5.22
N ARG A 56 31.97 -27.69 5.05
CA ARG A 56 32.20 -28.94 5.79
C ARG A 56 32.73 -30.09 4.93
N PHE A 57 32.51 -30.05 3.63
CA PHE A 57 32.82 -31.14 2.69
C PHE A 57 33.70 -30.62 1.54
N SER A 58 34.47 -31.52 0.92
CA SER A 58 35.43 -31.16 -0.13
C SER A 58 34.80 -30.42 -1.32
N LEU A 59 35.58 -29.55 -1.96
CA LEU A 59 35.24 -28.79 -3.18
C LEU A 59 34.54 -29.62 -4.27
N ALA A 60 34.80 -30.94 -4.33
CA ALA A 60 34.16 -31.84 -5.27
C ALA A 60 32.64 -31.94 -5.11
N ILE A 61 32.12 -31.94 -3.88
CA ILE A 61 30.67 -31.99 -3.62
C ILE A 61 30.02 -30.64 -3.97
N ALA A 62 30.73 -29.54 -3.71
CA ALA A 62 30.33 -28.20 -4.13
C ALA A 62 30.12 -28.15 -5.66
N VAL A 63 31.15 -28.56 -6.40
CA VAL A 63 31.15 -28.57 -7.87
C VAL A 63 30.04 -29.47 -8.42
N PHE A 64 29.85 -30.65 -7.81
CA PHE A 64 28.78 -31.58 -8.21
C PHE A 64 27.38 -30.99 -8.00
N LEU A 65 27.11 -30.36 -6.85
CA LEU A 65 25.82 -29.71 -6.58
C LEU A 65 25.59 -28.50 -7.49
N SER A 66 26.63 -27.71 -7.79
CA SER A 66 26.55 -26.62 -8.77
C SER A 66 26.27 -27.13 -10.19
N LEU A 67 26.87 -28.25 -10.59
CA LEU A 67 26.59 -28.91 -11.86
C LEU A 67 25.14 -29.41 -11.94
N ILE A 68 24.63 -30.05 -10.89
CA ILE A 68 23.21 -30.46 -10.83
C ILE A 68 22.29 -29.25 -10.94
N ALA A 69 22.56 -28.17 -10.18
CA ALA A 69 21.77 -26.95 -10.23
C ALA A 69 21.82 -26.27 -11.61
N TRP A 70 22.96 -26.34 -12.30
CA TRP A 70 23.10 -25.84 -13.67
C TRP A 70 22.33 -26.69 -14.69
N LEU A 71 22.16 -28.00 -14.41
CA LEU A 71 21.40 -28.94 -15.22
C LEU A 71 19.90 -28.92 -14.95
N ILE A 72 19.40 -28.20 -13.93
CA ILE A 72 17.97 -28.00 -13.73
C ILE A 72 17.45 -27.27 -14.99
N PRO A 73 16.65 -27.93 -15.84
CA PRO A 73 16.20 -27.35 -17.09
C PRO A 73 15.33 -26.15 -16.75
N ASN A 74 15.59 -24.98 -17.35
CA ASN A 74 14.77 -23.77 -17.16
C ASN A 74 13.27 -24.15 -17.17
N PRO A 75 12.45 -23.52 -16.32
CA PRO A 75 11.06 -23.94 -16.18
C PRO A 75 10.48 -23.86 -17.58
N PRO A 76 9.75 -24.91 -18.02
CA PRO A 76 9.21 -24.92 -19.36
C PRO A 76 8.49 -23.60 -19.55
N ALA A 77 9.01 -22.79 -20.48
CA ALA A 77 8.30 -21.61 -20.89
C ALA A 77 7.08 -22.17 -21.61
N ASN A 78 5.98 -22.36 -20.87
CA ASN A 78 4.70 -22.62 -21.50
C ASN A 78 4.54 -21.48 -22.50
N THR A 79 4.49 -21.85 -23.78
CA THR A 79 4.27 -20.92 -24.86
C THR A 79 3.06 -20.09 -24.47
N PRO A 80 3.18 -18.76 -24.37
CA PRO A 80 2.05 -17.92 -24.03
C PRO A 80 0.90 -18.34 -24.93
N SER A 81 -0.24 -18.68 -24.32
CA SER A 81 -1.45 -18.89 -25.10
C SER A 81 -1.62 -17.65 -25.98
N PRO A 82 -1.93 -17.77 -27.27
CA PRO A 82 -2.07 -16.63 -28.16
C PRO A 82 -3.37 -15.89 -27.85
N SER A 83 -3.57 -15.44 -26.60
CA SER A 83 -4.39 -14.28 -26.34
C SER A 83 -3.62 -13.10 -26.91
N THR A 84 -4.29 -12.33 -27.76
CA THR A 84 -3.80 -11.01 -28.17
C THR A 84 -3.46 -10.24 -26.89
N GLY A 85 -2.20 -9.84 -26.71
CA GLY A 85 -1.73 -9.22 -25.47
C GLY A 85 -2.61 -8.04 -25.06
N LEU A 86 -2.70 -7.79 -23.75
CA LEU A 86 -3.47 -6.71 -23.17
C LEU A 86 -2.62 -5.44 -23.15
N ASN A 87 -3.06 -4.39 -23.84
CA ASN A 87 -2.36 -3.09 -23.85
C ASN A 87 -2.81 -2.26 -22.64
N ILE A 88 -1.87 -1.86 -21.79
CA ILE A 88 -2.17 -1.25 -20.49
C ILE A 88 -1.39 0.04 -20.33
N ALA A 89 -2.06 1.07 -19.82
CA ALA A 89 -1.41 2.27 -19.29
C ALA A 89 -1.29 2.16 -17.76
N ILE A 90 -0.07 2.05 -17.25
CA ILE A 90 0.24 2.17 -15.83
C ILE A 90 0.56 3.63 -15.57
N ILE A 91 -0.26 4.32 -14.78
CA ILE A 91 -0.11 5.74 -14.53
C ILE A 91 0.58 5.93 -13.18
N GLN A 92 1.78 6.53 -13.20
CA GLN A 92 2.45 7.03 -12.00
C GLN A 92 1.93 8.44 -11.69
N THR A 93 1.38 8.60 -10.49
CA THR A 93 1.03 9.92 -9.96
C THR A 93 2.19 10.51 -9.18
N VAL A 94 2.20 11.83 -9.01
CA VAL A 94 3.07 12.52 -8.04
C VAL A 94 2.23 13.50 -7.27
N LEU A 95 1.29 12.93 -6.51
CA LEU A 95 0.44 13.69 -5.60
C LEU A 95 1.18 13.79 -4.26
N PRO A 96 1.51 15.01 -3.81
CA PRO A 96 2.06 15.19 -2.47
C PRO A 96 1.09 14.66 -1.41
N GLN A 97 1.61 14.05 -0.36
CA GLN A 97 0.76 13.46 0.68
C GLN A 97 -0.23 14.46 1.29
N HIS A 98 0.19 15.72 1.49
CA HIS A 98 -0.70 16.75 2.01
C HIS A 98 -1.89 17.05 1.10
N VAL A 99 -1.76 16.87 -0.23
CA VAL A 99 -2.86 17.04 -1.18
C VAL A 99 -3.84 15.87 -1.10
N THR A 100 -3.34 14.64 -1.00
CA THR A 100 -4.19 13.44 -0.92
C THR A 100 -4.89 13.33 0.42
N SER A 101 -4.23 13.73 1.51
CA SER A 101 -4.80 13.72 2.86
C SER A 101 -5.74 14.90 3.11
N TYR A 102 -5.47 16.07 2.50
CA TYR A 102 -6.20 17.31 2.76
C TYR A 102 -6.51 18.10 1.47
N PRO A 103 -7.34 17.55 0.56
CA PRO A 103 -7.58 18.16 -0.76
C PRO A 103 -8.24 19.55 -0.69
N GLY A 104 -8.93 19.87 0.40
CA GLY A 104 -9.56 21.18 0.61
C GLY A 104 -8.59 22.30 1.02
N ILE A 105 -7.33 21.99 1.32
CA ILE A 105 -6.31 22.97 1.69
C ILE A 105 -5.52 23.35 0.42
N SER A 106 -5.26 24.65 0.24
CA SER A 106 -4.34 25.20 -0.79
C SER A 106 -4.55 24.69 -2.22
N ASP A 107 -5.75 24.86 -2.79
CA ASP A 107 -6.11 24.42 -4.16
C ASP A 107 -5.80 22.94 -4.48
N GLY A 108 -5.61 22.10 -3.45
CA GLY A 108 -5.16 20.71 -3.58
C GLY A 108 -6.09 19.87 -4.46
N LEU A 109 -7.40 20.04 -4.33
CA LEU A 109 -8.38 19.34 -5.15
C LEU A 109 -8.29 19.75 -6.62
N HIS A 110 -8.05 21.03 -6.91
CA HIS A 110 -7.87 21.51 -8.27
C HIS A 110 -6.59 20.93 -8.88
N TYR A 111 -5.48 20.94 -8.13
CA TYR A 111 -4.22 20.31 -8.52
C TYR A 111 -4.43 18.81 -8.80
N TRP A 112 -5.00 18.08 -7.85
CA TRP A 112 -5.26 16.64 -7.97
C TRP A 112 -6.12 16.32 -9.20
N LYS A 113 -7.27 16.99 -9.34
CA LYS A 113 -8.18 16.81 -10.47
C LYS A 113 -7.48 17.08 -11.81
N THR A 114 -6.82 18.23 -11.93
CA THR A 114 -6.19 18.68 -13.18
C THR A 114 -5.09 17.72 -13.64
N HIS A 115 -4.26 17.27 -12.71
CA HIS A 115 -3.21 16.30 -13.02
C HIS A 115 -3.77 14.93 -13.40
N MET A 116 -4.88 14.49 -12.77
CA MET A 116 -5.52 13.24 -13.15
C MET A 116 -6.19 13.26 -14.51
N ILE A 117 -6.91 14.34 -14.81
CA ILE A 117 -7.48 14.56 -16.14
C ILE A 117 -6.37 14.54 -17.19
N ARG A 118 -5.26 15.24 -16.96
CA ARG A 118 -4.13 15.27 -17.90
C ARG A 118 -3.54 13.88 -18.13
N ALA A 119 -3.27 13.12 -17.07
CA ALA A 119 -2.69 11.78 -17.20
C ALA A 119 -3.61 10.82 -18.00
N LEU A 120 -4.92 10.89 -17.78
CA LEU A 120 -5.90 10.11 -18.55
C LEU A 120 -6.00 10.60 -20.01
N GLN A 121 -5.94 11.91 -20.25
CA GLN A 121 -5.93 12.46 -21.61
C GLN A 121 -4.69 12.06 -22.41
N GLU A 122 -3.52 11.99 -21.77
CA GLU A 122 -2.30 11.48 -22.39
C GLU A 122 -2.45 10.00 -22.77
N ALA A 123 -3.11 9.18 -21.94
CA ALA A 123 -3.39 7.79 -22.25
C ALA A 123 -4.39 7.60 -23.43
N ASN A 124 -5.32 8.53 -23.66
CA ASN A 124 -6.21 8.50 -24.83
C ASN A 124 -5.46 8.60 -26.17
N GLN A 125 -4.21 9.08 -26.17
CA GLN A 125 -3.38 9.19 -27.37
C GLN A 125 -2.77 7.85 -27.78
N GLN A 126 -2.91 6.81 -26.94
CA GLN A 126 -2.41 5.46 -27.18
C GLN A 126 -3.56 4.46 -27.33
N THR A 127 -3.28 3.33 -27.96
CA THR A 127 -4.24 2.22 -28.02
C THR A 127 -4.13 1.39 -26.75
N VAL A 128 -4.93 1.73 -25.74
CA VAL A 128 -4.96 1.07 -24.44
C VAL A 128 -6.28 0.33 -24.22
N ASP A 129 -6.20 -0.85 -23.63
CA ASP A 129 -7.34 -1.67 -23.24
C ASP A 129 -7.83 -1.37 -21.83
N VAL A 130 -6.96 -0.82 -20.98
CA VAL A 130 -7.26 -0.38 -19.60
C VAL A 130 -6.17 0.57 -19.11
N ALA A 131 -6.54 1.52 -18.25
CA ALA A 131 -5.60 2.31 -17.48
C ALA A 131 -5.65 1.93 -15.99
N ILE A 132 -4.50 2.01 -15.32
CA ILE A 132 -4.34 1.68 -13.91
C ILE A 132 -3.77 2.89 -13.18
N LEU A 133 -4.48 3.36 -12.16
CA LEU A 133 -4.07 4.44 -11.28
C LEU A 133 -3.66 3.90 -9.91
N PRO A 134 -2.80 4.61 -9.16
CA PRO A 134 -2.26 4.13 -7.89
C PRO A 134 -3.28 4.22 -6.74
N GLU A 135 -2.85 3.80 -5.55
CA GLU A 135 -3.61 3.97 -4.31
C GLU A 135 -3.88 5.47 -4.05
N SER A 136 -5.05 5.78 -3.49
CA SER A 136 -5.50 7.14 -3.18
C SER A 136 -5.57 8.07 -4.39
N SER A 137 -5.88 7.52 -5.58
CA SER A 137 -5.94 8.30 -6.83
C SER A 137 -7.27 9.00 -7.06
N MET A 138 -8.38 8.46 -6.54
CA MET A 138 -9.70 9.11 -6.64
C MET A 138 -9.97 10.00 -5.42
N PRO A 139 -10.33 11.28 -5.64
CA PRO A 139 -10.59 12.20 -4.54
C PRO A 139 -11.94 11.97 -3.89
N GLY A 140 -11.96 12.05 -2.56
CA GLY A 140 -13.16 11.99 -1.72
C GLY A 140 -13.36 10.65 -1.03
N PHE A 141 -14.50 10.55 -0.34
CA PHE A 141 -14.90 9.38 0.46
C PHE A 141 -16.30 8.88 0.09
N HIS A 142 -16.86 9.31 -1.04
CA HIS A 142 -18.26 9.02 -1.37
C HIS A 142 -18.39 7.66 -2.04
N SER A 143 -19.44 6.92 -1.69
CA SER A 143 -19.73 5.64 -2.35
C SER A 143 -20.10 5.83 -3.83
N THR A 144 -20.73 6.95 -4.16
CA THR A 144 -21.09 7.37 -5.52
C THR A 144 -20.04 8.29 -6.14
N ALA A 145 -19.97 8.31 -7.48
CA ALA A 145 -19.13 9.25 -8.19
C ALA A 145 -19.64 10.68 -7.95
N THR A 146 -18.82 11.51 -7.29
CA THR A 146 -19.06 12.94 -7.14
C THR A 146 -18.86 13.66 -8.49
N PRO A 147 -19.29 14.93 -8.66
CA PRO A 147 -19.02 15.68 -9.89
C PRO A 147 -17.53 15.69 -10.27
N VAL A 148 -16.63 15.86 -9.30
CA VAL A 148 -15.18 15.84 -9.54
C VAL A 148 -14.69 14.46 -9.98
N VAL A 149 -15.14 13.39 -9.33
CA VAL A 149 -14.81 12.03 -9.78
C VAL A 149 -15.37 11.79 -11.17
N GLN A 150 -16.57 12.27 -11.47
CA GLN A 150 -17.17 12.15 -12.80
C GLN A 150 -16.38 12.93 -13.86
N GLU A 151 -15.87 14.12 -13.55
CA GLU A 151 -14.97 14.87 -14.44
C GLU A 151 -13.68 14.09 -14.74
N ILE A 152 -13.04 13.53 -13.71
CA ILE A 152 -11.84 12.69 -13.87
C ILE A 152 -12.18 11.46 -14.71
N LEU A 153 -13.29 10.79 -14.41
CA LEU A 153 -13.74 9.61 -15.12
C LEU A 153 -14.04 9.94 -16.60
N ASN A 154 -14.67 11.08 -16.89
CA ASN A 154 -15.00 11.54 -18.25
C ASN A 154 -13.78 11.99 -19.06
N ALA A 155 -12.61 12.16 -18.44
CA ALA A 155 -11.39 12.52 -19.15
C ALA A 155 -10.85 11.40 -20.06
N ARG A 156 -11.31 10.15 -19.87
CA ARG A 156 -10.99 9.02 -20.76
C ARG A 156 -12.07 8.82 -21.81
N HIS A 157 -11.68 8.45 -23.03
CA HIS A 157 -12.62 8.39 -24.16
C HIS A 157 -13.24 7.01 -24.40
N SER A 158 -12.54 5.90 -24.14
CA SER A 158 -13.00 4.59 -24.62
C SER A 158 -12.42 3.36 -23.91
N TYR A 159 -11.74 3.51 -22.77
CA TYR A 159 -11.17 2.37 -22.04
C TYR A 159 -11.66 2.30 -20.59
N PRO A 160 -11.76 1.08 -20.01
CA PRO A 160 -11.95 0.86 -18.59
C PRO A 160 -10.83 1.45 -17.72
N LEU A 161 -11.15 1.80 -16.48
CA LEU A 161 -10.21 2.34 -15.49
C LEU A 161 -10.19 1.47 -14.23
N ILE A 162 -9.00 1.10 -13.79
CA ILE A 162 -8.75 0.52 -12.47
C ILE A 162 -8.12 1.61 -11.62
N ALA A 163 -8.79 2.02 -10.54
CA ALA A 163 -8.24 3.02 -9.64
C ALA A 163 -8.67 2.75 -8.20
N HIS A 164 -7.93 3.36 -7.28
CA HIS A 164 -8.24 3.28 -5.86
C HIS A 164 -9.11 4.45 -5.41
N HIS A 165 -10.08 4.16 -4.54
CA HIS A 165 -10.97 5.14 -3.93
C HIS A 165 -11.24 4.76 -2.48
N TYR A 166 -11.15 5.73 -1.56
CA TYR A 166 -11.67 5.57 -0.21
C TYR A 166 -13.17 5.81 -0.19
N VAL A 167 -13.88 5.08 0.66
CA VAL A 167 -15.34 5.19 0.79
C VAL A 167 -15.71 5.17 2.26
N ASP A 168 -16.34 6.23 2.74
CA ASP A 168 -16.94 6.26 4.07
C ASP A 168 -18.09 5.26 4.12
N THR A 169 -18.03 4.33 5.07
CA THR A 169 -19.04 3.29 5.26
C THR A 169 -20.07 3.77 6.27
N GLU A 170 -21.32 3.31 6.12
CA GLU A 170 -22.38 3.61 7.08
C GLU A 170 -22.08 3.11 8.53
N THR A 171 -21.04 2.27 8.67
CA THR A 171 -20.64 1.56 9.89
C THR A 171 -19.53 2.25 10.71
N ASN A 172 -19.33 3.56 10.55
CA ASN A 172 -18.30 4.37 11.24
C ASN A 172 -16.84 3.97 10.90
N GLY A 173 -16.55 3.67 9.64
CA GLY A 173 -15.18 3.49 9.18
C GLY A 173 -15.05 3.75 7.68
N ILE A 174 -13.87 3.49 7.14
CA ILE A 174 -13.54 3.76 5.73
C ILE A 174 -13.25 2.43 5.05
N SER A 175 -13.82 2.19 3.88
CA SER A 175 -13.39 1.12 2.99
C SER A 175 -12.33 1.65 2.03
N SER A 176 -11.23 0.90 1.91
CA SER A 176 -10.15 1.16 0.96
C SER A 176 -10.37 0.26 -0.24
N GLN A 177 -10.75 0.83 -1.39
CA GLN A 177 -11.30 0.06 -2.50
C GLN A 177 -10.50 0.25 -3.79
N VAL A 178 -10.14 -0.85 -4.46
CA VAL A 178 -9.86 -0.84 -5.90
C VAL A 178 -11.18 -1.03 -6.62
N ARG A 179 -11.52 -0.09 -7.49
CA ARG A 179 -12.73 -0.16 -8.31
C ARG A 179 -12.35 -0.31 -9.77
N PHE A 180 -13.10 -1.16 -10.46
CA PHE A 180 -13.04 -1.33 -11.89
C PHE A 180 -14.22 -0.60 -12.52
N TRP A 181 -13.96 0.55 -13.15
CA TRP A 181 -14.95 1.27 -13.94
C TRP A 181 -14.85 0.85 -15.39
N ASP A 182 -15.98 0.50 -15.99
CA ASP A 182 -16.04 0.28 -17.44
C ASP A 182 -15.86 1.59 -18.23
N GLN A 183 -15.88 1.50 -19.55
CA GLN A 183 -15.79 2.66 -20.45
C GLN A 183 -16.99 3.63 -20.35
N TYR A 184 -18.07 3.24 -19.66
CA TYR A 184 -19.29 4.02 -19.45
C TYR A 184 -19.39 4.56 -18.01
N ASN A 185 -18.32 4.44 -17.21
CA ASN A 185 -18.24 4.86 -15.82
C ASN A 185 -19.11 4.06 -14.84
N HIS A 186 -19.56 2.87 -15.21
CA HIS A 186 -20.19 1.96 -14.25
C HIS A 186 -19.13 1.14 -13.52
N VAL A 187 -19.28 1.03 -12.20
CA VAL A 187 -18.44 0.16 -11.39
C VAL A 187 -18.88 -1.29 -11.62
N GLN A 188 -18.00 -2.07 -12.24
CA GLN A 188 -18.25 -3.47 -12.58
C GLN A 188 -17.83 -4.43 -11.45
N ALA A 189 -16.81 -4.05 -10.68
CA ALA A 189 -16.32 -4.82 -9.55
C ALA A 189 -15.54 -3.93 -8.57
N ILE A 190 -15.48 -4.40 -7.31
CA ILE A 190 -14.83 -3.70 -6.19
C ILE A 190 -14.02 -4.73 -5.42
N HIS A 191 -12.72 -4.48 -5.24
CA HIS A 191 -11.86 -5.20 -4.29
C HIS A 191 -11.59 -4.28 -3.11
N GLU A 192 -11.92 -4.70 -1.91
CA GLU A 192 -11.71 -3.95 -0.69
C GLU A 192 -10.50 -4.50 0.07
N LYS A 193 -9.76 -3.62 0.74
CA LYS A 193 -8.57 -3.99 1.50
C LYS A 193 -8.96 -4.95 2.63
N ARG A 194 -8.38 -6.14 2.64
CA ARG A 194 -8.69 -7.20 3.63
C ARG A 194 -7.85 -7.12 4.88
N LYS A 195 -6.62 -6.63 4.74
CA LYS A 195 -5.67 -6.51 5.85
C LYS A 195 -5.15 -5.08 5.95
N PRO A 196 -5.89 -4.20 6.65
CA PRO A 196 -5.40 -2.88 7.00
C PRO A 196 -4.14 -2.96 7.87
N LEU A 197 -3.25 -1.98 7.72
CA LEU A 197 -2.09 -1.80 8.58
C LEU A 197 -2.54 -1.49 10.02
N PRO A 198 -2.12 -2.28 11.03
CA PRO A 198 -2.65 -2.19 12.40
C PRO A 198 -2.51 -0.81 13.07
N ILE A 199 -1.49 -0.04 12.71
CA ILE A 199 -1.20 1.27 13.30
C ILE A 199 -1.69 2.40 12.40
N ALA A 200 -1.36 2.35 11.11
CA ALA A 200 -1.62 3.44 10.16
C ALA A 200 -3.07 3.48 9.65
N GLU A 201 -3.78 2.35 9.66
CA GLU A 201 -5.07 2.21 8.98
C GLU A 201 -6.19 1.77 9.93
N LYS A 202 -6.19 2.29 11.17
CA LYS A 202 -7.16 1.92 12.22
C LYS A 202 -8.62 2.20 11.86
N LEU A 203 -8.86 3.15 10.97
CA LEU A 203 -10.19 3.51 10.49
C LEU A 203 -10.62 2.69 9.27
N ILE A 204 -9.69 1.96 8.64
CA ILE A 204 -10.02 1.15 7.46
C ILE A 204 -10.63 -0.16 7.94
N ILE A 205 -11.85 -0.44 7.48
CA ILE A 205 -12.54 -1.68 7.80
C ILE A 205 -12.10 -2.75 6.79
N PRO A 206 -11.70 -3.95 7.27
CA PRO A 206 -11.47 -5.10 6.39
C PRO A 206 -12.70 -5.41 5.53
N GLY A 207 -12.52 -5.47 4.21
CA GLY A 207 -13.63 -5.73 3.27
C GLY A 207 -13.51 -7.05 2.53
N GLU A 208 -14.28 -7.17 1.44
CA GLU A 208 -14.32 -8.35 0.59
C GLU A 208 -13.35 -8.27 -0.60
N GLN A 209 -12.92 -9.45 -1.07
CA GLN A 209 -12.09 -9.57 -2.26
C GLN A 209 -12.96 -9.88 -3.48
N ALA A 210 -12.75 -9.14 -4.56
CA ALA A 210 -13.23 -9.50 -5.88
C ALA A 210 -12.07 -9.88 -6.81
N SER A 211 -12.37 -10.76 -7.75
CA SER A 211 -11.53 -10.97 -8.93
C SER A 211 -12.12 -10.16 -10.08
N PHE A 212 -11.25 -9.55 -10.88
CA PHE A 212 -11.66 -8.79 -12.06
C PHE A 212 -11.45 -9.65 -13.31
N SER A 213 -12.32 -9.50 -14.30
CA SER A 213 -12.12 -10.10 -15.62
C SER A 213 -12.11 -8.99 -16.65
N LEU A 214 -11.08 -9.00 -17.50
CA LEU A 214 -10.91 -8.04 -18.58
C LEU A 214 -10.48 -8.80 -19.83
N LYS A 215 -11.35 -8.80 -20.84
CA LYS A 215 -11.24 -9.71 -21.99
C LYS A 215 -11.12 -11.16 -21.48
N ASP A 216 -10.11 -11.90 -21.92
CA ASP A 216 -9.83 -13.28 -21.51
C ASP A 216 -8.87 -13.36 -20.30
N PHE A 217 -8.57 -12.24 -19.64
CA PHE A 217 -7.65 -12.18 -18.50
C PHE A 217 -8.40 -12.05 -17.18
N THR A 218 -7.96 -12.83 -16.20
CA THR A 218 -8.32 -12.70 -14.78
C THR A 218 -7.27 -11.87 -14.04
N LEU A 219 -7.71 -10.88 -13.25
CA LEU A 219 -6.84 -9.93 -12.57
C LEU A 219 -6.98 -10.06 -11.04
N ALA A 220 -5.85 -10.14 -10.33
CA ALA A 220 -5.76 -10.05 -8.88
C ALA A 220 -5.25 -8.67 -8.45
N SER A 221 -6.05 -7.89 -7.72
CA SER A 221 -5.65 -6.54 -7.26
C SER A 221 -5.19 -6.50 -5.81
N PHE A 222 -4.07 -5.86 -5.53
CA PHE A 222 -3.49 -5.69 -4.20
C PHE A 222 -3.45 -4.21 -3.86
N ILE A 223 -3.95 -3.86 -2.68
CA ILE A 223 -3.85 -2.51 -2.14
C ILE A 223 -2.64 -2.44 -1.23
N CYS A 224 -1.59 -1.74 -1.67
CA CYS A 224 -0.39 -1.45 -0.90
C CYS A 224 0.19 -2.71 -0.27
N SER A 225 0.21 -2.79 1.07
CA SER A 225 0.73 -3.89 1.87
C SER A 225 0.11 -5.27 1.59
N GLU A 226 -1.01 -5.37 0.87
CA GLU A 226 -1.61 -6.68 0.55
C GLU A 226 -0.72 -7.56 -0.33
N SER A 227 0.15 -7.00 -1.18
CA SER A 227 1.08 -7.81 -1.98
C SER A 227 2.24 -8.37 -1.14
N LEU A 228 2.45 -7.82 0.07
CA LEU A 228 3.44 -8.28 1.05
C LEU A 228 2.92 -9.45 1.89
N ASP A 229 1.60 -9.70 1.87
CA ASP A 229 1.01 -10.90 2.45
C ASP A 229 1.32 -12.12 1.58
N VAL A 230 2.47 -12.72 1.84
CA VAL A 230 3.07 -13.78 1.02
C VAL A 230 2.08 -14.89 0.65
N TYR A 231 1.32 -15.42 1.61
CA TYR A 231 0.42 -16.56 1.35
C TYR A 231 -0.81 -16.14 0.56
N ASN A 232 -1.43 -15.00 0.90
CA ASN A 232 -2.57 -14.50 0.15
C ASN A 232 -2.17 -14.06 -1.26
N ALA A 233 -1.01 -13.41 -1.42
CA ALA A 233 -0.46 -13.05 -2.73
C ALA A 233 -0.26 -14.29 -3.61
N ARG A 234 0.38 -15.34 -3.09
CA ARG A 234 0.56 -16.61 -3.83
C ARG A 234 -0.75 -17.23 -4.24
N PHE A 235 -1.70 -17.36 -3.31
CA PHE A 235 -3.00 -17.97 -3.61
C PHE A 235 -3.72 -17.20 -4.73
N ARG A 236 -3.74 -15.86 -4.64
CA ARG A 236 -4.44 -15.02 -5.62
C ARG A 236 -3.76 -15.00 -6.99
N LEU A 237 -2.42 -14.95 -7.02
CA LEU A 237 -1.66 -14.99 -8.26
C LEU A 237 -1.75 -16.37 -8.93
N SER A 238 -1.80 -17.46 -8.15
CA SER A 238 -1.93 -18.83 -8.69
C SER A 238 -3.24 -19.09 -9.45
N THR A 239 -4.24 -18.23 -9.28
CA THR A 239 -5.56 -18.33 -9.93
C THR A 239 -5.88 -17.15 -10.84
N SER A 240 -4.89 -16.28 -11.12
CA SER A 240 -5.08 -15.08 -11.93
C SER A 240 -4.02 -14.96 -13.02
N ASP A 241 -4.36 -14.40 -14.16
CA ASP A 241 -3.44 -14.18 -15.29
C ASP A 241 -2.53 -12.96 -15.09
N ILE A 242 -2.94 -11.98 -14.29
CA ILE A 242 -2.20 -10.74 -14.04
C ILE A 242 -2.42 -10.30 -12.58
N GLY A 243 -1.33 -9.94 -11.90
CA GLY A 243 -1.38 -9.20 -10.64
C GLY A 243 -1.37 -7.69 -10.86
N ILE A 244 -2.11 -6.94 -10.05
CA ILE A 244 -2.14 -5.48 -10.09
C ILE A 244 -1.91 -4.95 -8.69
N VAL A 245 -0.87 -4.15 -8.48
CA VAL A 245 -0.54 -3.55 -7.18
C VAL A 245 -0.77 -2.04 -7.28
N LEU A 246 -1.70 -1.52 -6.49
CA LEU A 246 -1.97 -0.09 -6.36
C LEU A 246 -1.37 0.36 -5.03
N THR A 247 -0.43 1.29 -5.04
CA THR A 247 0.31 1.66 -3.82
C THR A 247 0.57 3.16 -3.74
N ASN A 248 0.50 3.69 -2.51
CA ASN A 248 0.90 5.05 -2.18
C ASN A 248 2.01 5.00 -1.12
N GLU A 249 3.23 5.29 -1.55
CA GLU A 249 4.42 5.21 -0.70
C GLU A 249 4.97 6.60 -0.37
N ALA A 250 4.15 7.64 -0.53
CA ALA A 250 4.59 9.03 -0.39
C ALA A 250 5.21 9.35 0.98
N GLU A 251 4.66 8.79 2.07
CA GLU A 251 5.16 9.01 3.43
C GLU A 251 6.49 8.30 3.73
N ILE A 252 6.83 7.29 2.92
CA ILE A 252 8.04 6.46 3.10
C ILE A 252 8.98 6.53 1.89
N ALA A 253 8.77 7.51 1.01
CA ALA A 253 9.45 7.62 -0.28
C ALA A 253 10.98 7.78 -0.16
N ASP A 254 11.44 8.40 0.93
CA ASP A 254 12.85 8.64 1.27
C ASP A 254 13.48 7.51 2.09
N THR A 255 12.81 6.36 2.20
CA THR A 255 13.32 5.16 2.88
C THR A 255 13.61 4.04 1.88
N TYR A 256 14.15 2.92 2.35
CA TYR A 256 14.33 1.70 1.53
C TYR A 256 13.06 0.82 1.45
N LEU A 257 11.99 1.19 2.15
CA LEU A 257 10.76 0.38 2.19
C LEU A 257 10.11 0.23 0.81
N PRO A 258 10.01 1.27 -0.05
CA PRO A 258 9.49 1.14 -1.41
C PRO A 258 10.27 0.13 -2.27
N GLU A 259 11.61 0.13 -2.17
CA GLU A 259 12.45 -0.82 -2.89
C GLU A 259 12.27 -2.25 -2.38
N LEU A 260 12.17 -2.45 -1.06
CA LEU A 260 11.88 -3.75 -0.47
C LEU A 260 10.49 -4.26 -0.90
N HIS A 261 9.51 -3.37 -0.96
CA HIS A 261 8.18 -3.70 -1.45
C HIS A 261 8.22 -4.15 -2.91
N LEU A 262 8.90 -3.41 -3.78
CA LEU A 262 9.12 -3.80 -5.17
C LEU A 262 9.83 -5.15 -5.30
N ILE A 263 10.86 -5.42 -4.47
CA ILE A 263 11.54 -6.72 -4.49
C ILE A 263 10.56 -7.85 -4.12
N SER A 264 9.66 -7.62 -3.16
CA SER A 264 8.65 -8.62 -2.79
C SER A 264 7.76 -8.94 -3.98
N ASP A 265 7.26 -7.92 -4.69
CA ASP A 265 6.45 -8.09 -5.89
C ASP A 265 7.22 -8.88 -6.97
N LYS A 266 8.50 -8.58 -7.20
CA LYS A 266 9.36 -9.31 -8.16
C LYS A 266 9.50 -10.78 -7.81
N ILE A 267 9.70 -11.10 -6.53
CA ILE A 267 9.78 -12.49 -6.05
C ILE A 267 8.44 -13.19 -6.29
N ARG A 268 7.31 -12.57 -5.93
CA ARG A 268 5.98 -13.15 -6.10
C ARG A 268 5.64 -13.40 -7.57
N ALA A 269 5.95 -12.45 -8.45
CA ALA A 269 5.77 -12.60 -9.89
C ALA A 269 6.50 -13.85 -10.43
N ARG A 270 7.77 -14.02 -10.02
CA ARG A 270 8.61 -15.14 -10.45
C ARG A 270 8.19 -16.49 -9.85
N GLU A 271 7.81 -16.50 -8.58
CA GLU A 271 7.32 -17.70 -7.91
C GLU A 271 6.08 -18.26 -8.60
N MET A 272 5.13 -17.38 -8.90
CA MET A 272 3.83 -17.77 -9.44
C MET A 272 3.85 -17.86 -10.96
N GLY A 273 4.85 -17.27 -11.62
CA GLY A 273 4.89 -17.15 -13.07
C GLY A 273 3.82 -16.20 -13.59
N THR A 274 3.45 -15.23 -12.77
CA THR A 274 2.36 -14.28 -13.01
C THR A 274 2.93 -12.87 -13.13
N PRO A 275 2.71 -12.17 -14.26
CA PRO A 275 3.13 -10.79 -14.38
C PRO A 275 2.43 -9.90 -13.35
N ILE A 276 3.13 -8.89 -12.85
CA ILE A 276 2.59 -7.90 -11.91
C ILE A 276 2.72 -6.49 -12.51
N LEU A 277 1.63 -5.74 -12.48
CA LEU A 277 1.55 -4.34 -12.86
C LEU A 277 1.47 -3.50 -11.59
N ARG A 278 2.49 -2.70 -11.33
CA ARG A 278 2.57 -1.86 -10.13
C ARG A 278 2.33 -0.41 -10.52
N ALA A 279 1.25 0.18 -10.02
CA ALA A 279 0.96 1.61 -10.11
C ALA A 279 1.23 2.27 -8.75
N GLY A 280 2.30 3.07 -8.69
CA GLY A 280 2.72 3.79 -7.49
C GLY A 280 2.42 5.29 -7.56
N ASN A 281 2.14 5.90 -6.41
CA ASN A 281 2.26 7.34 -6.23
C ASN A 281 3.71 7.70 -5.86
N ILE A 282 4.20 8.83 -6.40
CA ILE A 282 5.57 9.33 -6.37
C ILE A 282 6.54 8.54 -7.25
N ARG A 283 6.80 7.26 -6.98
CA ARG A 283 7.86 6.52 -7.69
C ARG A 283 7.57 5.02 -7.80
N LEU A 284 8.40 4.32 -8.57
CA LEU A 284 8.44 2.85 -8.71
C LEU A 284 7.16 2.22 -9.31
N SER A 285 6.43 2.97 -10.14
CA SER A 285 5.52 2.33 -11.09
C SER A 285 6.30 1.46 -12.05
N THR A 286 5.87 0.21 -12.28
CA THR A 286 6.62 -0.74 -13.12
C THR A 286 5.74 -1.86 -13.65
N TYR A 287 6.17 -2.46 -14.77
CA TYR A 287 5.70 -3.76 -15.23
C TYR A 287 6.75 -4.82 -14.92
N ILE A 288 6.37 -5.78 -14.09
CA ILE A 288 7.16 -6.95 -13.70
C ILE A 288 6.66 -8.15 -14.52
N ASP A 289 7.52 -8.75 -15.33
CA ASP A 289 7.14 -9.94 -16.08
C ASP A 289 7.03 -11.19 -15.19
N ALA A 290 6.52 -12.29 -15.75
CA ALA A 290 6.41 -13.59 -15.05
C ALA A 290 7.76 -14.17 -14.58
N LYS A 291 8.91 -13.59 -14.99
CA LYS A 291 10.25 -13.96 -14.54
C LYS A 291 10.77 -13.02 -13.46
N GLY A 292 9.93 -12.13 -12.93
CA GLY A 292 10.32 -11.15 -11.90
C GLY A 292 11.22 -10.03 -12.42
N ARG A 293 11.28 -9.81 -13.75
CA ARG A 293 12.10 -8.76 -14.37
C ARG A 293 11.25 -7.51 -14.58
N GLU A 294 11.81 -6.37 -14.22
CA GLU A 294 11.23 -5.07 -14.54
C GLU A 294 11.44 -4.77 -16.04
N ILE A 295 10.36 -4.73 -16.81
CA ILE A 295 10.40 -4.48 -18.26
C ILE A 295 10.40 -2.98 -18.55
N VAL A 296 9.57 -2.24 -17.82
CA VAL A 296 9.55 -0.77 -17.82
C VAL A 296 9.31 -0.29 -16.40
N THR A 297 10.05 0.73 -15.98
CA THR A 297 9.95 1.32 -14.63
C THR A 297 10.03 2.84 -14.77
N ALA A 298 9.15 3.54 -14.06
CA ALA A 298 9.25 4.98 -13.87
C ALA A 298 10.41 5.27 -12.91
N LYS A 299 11.46 5.91 -13.41
CA LYS A 299 12.75 6.06 -12.71
C LYS A 299 12.84 7.30 -11.84
N ASP A 300 11.98 8.28 -12.05
CA ASP A 300 11.97 9.54 -11.33
C ASP A 300 10.64 9.75 -10.61
N SER A 301 10.63 10.74 -9.71
CA SER A 301 9.42 11.17 -9.02
C SER A 301 8.58 12.12 -9.89
N SER A 302 8.39 11.76 -11.16
CA SER A 302 7.64 12.55 -12.14
C SER A 302 6.33 11.88 -12.55
N TRP A 303 5.38 12.70 -12.99
CA TRP A 303 4.12 12.23 -13.57
C TRP A 303 4.43 11.50 -14.88
N GLN A 304 4.11 10.21 -14.95
CA GLN A 304 4.46 9.40 -16.11
C GLN A 304 3.44 8.29 -16.38
N ASN A 305 3.06 8.13 -17.65
CA ASN A 305 2.33 6.96 -18.11
C ASN A 305 3.30 5.94 -18.73
N LEU A 306 3.26 4.71 -18.25
CA LEU A 306 3.99 3.57 -18.81
C LEU A 306 3.03 2.73 -19.66
N TYR A 307 3.34 2.56 -20.93
CA TYR A 307 2.53 1.77 -21.86
C TYR A 307 3.16 0.41 -22.09
N VAL A 308 2.40 -0.66 -21.82
CA VAL A 308 2.90 -2.04 -21.90
C VAL A 308 1.90 -2.95 -22.57
N THR A 309 2.39 -3.99 -23.24
CA THR A 309 1.57 -5.11 -23.71
C THR A 309 1.88 -6.32 -22.85
N VAL A 310 0.87 -6.83 -22.15
CA VAL A 310 1.00 -7.95 -21.22
C VAL A 310 0.46 -9.22 -21.85
N THR A 311 1.20 -10.31 -21.74
CA THR A 311 0.75 -11.66 -22.09
C THR A 311 0.50 -12.48 -20.83
N SER A 312 -0.40 -13.47 -20.92
CA SER A 312 -0.82 -14.27 -19.77
C SER A 312 0.32 -15.11 -19.17
N ASN A 313 0.03 -15.69 -18.00
CA ASN A 313 0.94 -16.50 -17.19
C ASN A 313 1.75 -17.56 -17.94
N SER A 314 2.92 -17.85 -17.38
CA SER A 314 3.59 -19.13 -17.54
C SER A 314 3.45 -19.92 -16.24
N ASP A 315 2.68 -21.01 -16.21
CA ASP A 315 2.57 -21.84 -15.01
C ASP A 315 3.93 -22.31 -14.51
N THR A 316 4.20 -22.11 -13.22
CA THR A 316 5.41 -22.64 -12.57
C THR A 316 5.09 -23.94 -11.84
N LEU A 317 6.11 -24.75 -11.56
CA LEU A 317 5.89 -25.92 -10.70
C LEU A 317 5.47 -25.48 -9.29
N TYR A 318 6.02 -24.36 -8.82
CA TYR A 318 5.71 -23.85 -7.50
C TYR A 318 4.25 -23.36 -7.38
N SER A 319 3.69 -22.69 -8.39
CA SER A 319 2.31 -22.18 -8.35
C SER A 319 1.28 -23.30 -8.11
N SER A 320 1.53 -24.49 -8.63
CA SER A 320 0.65 -25.66 -8.47
C SER A 320 0.96 -26.52 -7.23
N THR A 321 2.13 -26.35 -6.59
CA THR A 321 2.59 -27.26 -5.53
C THR A 321 2.94 -26.57 -4.20
N PHE A 322 2.88 -25.23 -4.11
CA PHE A 322 3.37 -24.50 -2.94
C PHE A 322 2.76 -24.98 -1.62
N VAL A 323 1.47 -25.33 -1.58
CA VAL A 323 0.81 -25.86 -0.37
C VAL A 323 1.44 -27.20 0.05
N ALA A 324 1.61 -28.13 -0.89
CA ALA A 324 2.20 -29.44 -0.61
C ALA A 324 3.67 -29.33 -0.16
N GLN A 325 4.42 -28.41 -0.78
CA GLN A 325 5.80 -28.13 -0.40
C GLN A 325 5.90 -27.63 1.04
N HIS A 326 5.03 -26.71 1.46
CA HIS A 326 4.99 -26.23 2.85
C HIS A 326 4.61 -27.32 3.84
N ILE A 327 3.64 -28.18 3.51
CA ILE A 327 3.29 -29.34 4.34
C ILE A 327 4.49 -30.26 4.52
N LEU A 328 5.24 -30.53 3.45
CA LEU A 328 6.45 -31.35 3.52
C LEU A 328 7.54 -30.73 4.42
N ILE A 329 7.73 -29.41 4.36
CA ILE A 329 8.63 -28.69 5.27
C ILE A 329 8.19 -28.87 6.73
N LEU A 330 6.91 -28.70 7.03
CA LEU A 330 6.37 -28.85 8.38
C LEU A 330 6.49 -30.29 8.89
N MET A 331 6.26 -31.28 8.04
CA MET A 331 6.42 -32.70 8.40
C MET A 331 7.88 -33.10 8.66
N THR A 332 8.85 -32.47 7.99
CA THR A 332 10.28 -32.78 8.16
C THR A 332 10.91 -32.07 9.35
N LEU A 333 10.30 -30.98 9.83
CA LEU A 333 10.82 -30.18 10.94
C LEU A 333 10.99 -30.99 12.25
N PRO A 334 10.03 -31.83 12.71
CA PRO A 334 10.20 -32.65 13.90
C PRO A 334 11.37 -33.64 13.79
N ILE A 335 11.59 -34.23 12.61
CA ILE A 335 12.69 -35.19 12.38
C ILE A 335 14.05 -34.50 12.58
N LEU A 336 14.16 -33.24 12.14
CA LEU A 336 15.36 -32.42 12.36
C LEU A 336 15.55 -32.04 13.83
N LEU A 337 14.46 -31.81 14.58
CA LEU A 337 14.52 -31.46 16.00
C LEU A 337 14.78 -32.65 16.94
N ILE A 338 14.41 -33.87 16.52
CA ILE A 338 14.61 -35.10 17.31
C ILE A 338 16.07 -35.56 17.29
N ARG A 339 16.87 -35.17 16.28
CA ARG A 339 18.31 -35.43 16.29
C ARG A 339 18.99 -34.59 17.39
N LYS A 340 19.18 -35.21 18.57
CA LYS A 340 19.91 -34.67 19.74
C LYS A 340 21.41 -34.41 19.52
N GLU A 341 21.93 -34.56 18.30
CA GLU A 341 23.31 -34.18 18.03
C GLU A 341 23.45 -32.67 18.25
N LYS A 342 24.35 -32.28 19.15
CA LYS A 342 24.70 -30.87 19.36
C LYS A 342 25.15 -30.32 18.02
N ILE A 343 24.31 -29.50 17.39
CA ILE A 343 24.72 -28.69 16.24
C ILE A 343 25.77 -27.72 16.79
N HIS A 344 27.03 -28.11 16.69
CA HIS A 344 28.14 -27.22 16.96
C HIS A 344 28.15 -26.17 15.85
N ILE A 345 27.61 -24.99 16.17
CA ILE A 345 27.69 -23.79 15.33
C ILE A 345 29.14 -23.28 15.45
N THR A 346 30.07 -23.95 14.77
CA THR A 346 31.50 -23.60 14.80
C THR A 346 31.93 -22.72 13.64
N SER A 347 31.05 -22.49 12.66
CA SER A 347 31.35 -21.63 11.51
C SER A 347 30.85 -20.19 11.77
N PRO A 348 31.73 -19.17 11.72
CA PRO A 348 31.38 -17.75 11.85
C PRO A 348 30.18 -17.26 11.02
N PRO A 349 29.95 -17.73 9.77
CA PRO A 349 28.85 -17.24 8.94
C PRO A 349 27.47 -17.52 9.54
N VAL A 350 27.25 -18.71 10.10
CA VAL A 350 25.95 -19.10 10.69
C VAL A 350 25.68 -18.30 11.96
N GLY A 351 26.72 -18.04 12.76
CA GLY A 351 26.62 -17.16 13.93
C GLY A 351 26.28 -15.72 13.53
N ILE A 352 26.89 -15.21 12.46
CA ILE A 352 26.58 -13.87 11.92
C ILE A 352 25.15 -13.80 11.39
N TYR A 353 24.65 -14.80 10.67
CA TYR A 353 23.26 -14.80 10.19
C TYR A 353 22.23 -14.90 11.33
N ILE A 354 22.51 -15.72 12.35
CA ILE A 354 21.68 -15.79 13.56
C ILE A 354 21.74 -14.46 14.32
N LEU A 355 22.92 -13.83 14.41
CA LEU A 355 23.09 -12.53 15.04
C LEU A 355 22.37 -11.43 14.26
N ILE A 356 22.44 -11.41 12.93
CA ILE A 356 21.67 -10.49 12.07
C ILE A 356 20.19 -10.70 12.30
N MET A 357 19.70 -11.96 12.35
CA MET A 357 18.29 -12.23 12.68
C MET A 357 17.91 -11.74 14.09
N ILE A 358 18.74 -11.99 15.10
CA ILE A 358 18.48 -11.53 16.47
C ILE A 358 18.50 -10.00 16.51
N CYS A 359 19.44 -9.34 15.83
CA CYS A 359 19.52 -7.90 15.72
C CYS A 359 18.32 -7.32 14.95
N MET A 360 17.80 -8.00 13.92
CA MET A 360 16.60 -7.59 13.20
C MET A 360 15.35 -7.76 14.06
N ILE A 361 15.18 -8.90 14.74
CA ILE A 361 14.09 -9.13 15.70
C ILE A 361 14.18 -8.12 16.84
N TYR A 362 15.38 -7.87 17.37
CA TYR A 362 15.60 -6.91 18.44
C TYR A 362 15.36 -5.47 17.99
N ALA A 363 15.83 -5.07 16.81
CA ALA A 363 15.55 -3.75 16.24
C ALA A 363 14.05 -3.60 15.96
N GLN A 364 13.35 -4.63 15.50
CA GLN A 364 11.90 -4.58 15.31
C GLN A 364 11.13 -4.55 16.62
N ILE A 365 11.57 -5.29 17.65
CA ILE A 365 11.00 -5.17 18.99
C ILE A 365 11.30 -3.79 19.56
N ALA A 366 12.51 -3.26 19.39
CA ALA A 366 12.93 -1.98 19.96
C ALA A 366 12.35 -0.75 19.24
N TYR A 367 12.21 -0.80 17.90
CA TYR A 367 11.60 0.27 17.09
C TYR A 367 10.08 0.09 16.93
N GLY A 368 9.57 -1.15 16.95
CA GLY A 368 8.12 -1.43 16.95
C GLY A 368 7.49 -1.28 18.34
N TYR A 369 8.28 -1.38 19.41
CA TYR A 369 7.95 -0.95 20.77
C TYR A 369 8.88 0.19 21.21
N GLU A 370 8.90 1.31 20.48
CA GLU A 370 9.15 2.55 21.22
C GLU A 370 8.10 2.61 22.35
N HIS A 371 8.62 2.58 23.57
CA HIS A 371 7.88 2.42 24.81
C HIS A 371 6.70 3.40 24.89
N VAL A 372 5.48 2.89 24.70
CA VAL A 372 4.32 3.40 25.44
C VAL A 372 4.53 2.96 26.89
N SER A 373 5.41 3.69 27.58
CA SER A 373 5.53 3.65 29.03
C SER A 373 4.15 3.91 29.63
N SER A 374 3.65 2.96 30.42
CA SER A 374 2.46 3.17 31.25
C SER A 374 2.71 4.11 32.44
N GLU A 375 3.95 4.59 32.63
CA GLU A 375 4.24 5.66 33.57
C GLU A 375 4.09 7.02 32.88
N PRO A 376 3.32 7.94 33.47
CA PRO A 376 3.19 9.29 32.93
C PRO A 376 4.56 9.96 32.99
N LEU A 377 5.15 10.22 31.82
CA LEU A 377 6.29 11.12 31.72
C LEU A 377 5.86 12.46 32.36
N LYS A 378 6.52 12.83 33.45
CA LYS A 378 6.53 14.22 33.91
C LYS A 378 7.29 15.03 32.86
N ALA A 379 6.57 15.50 31.86
CA ALA A 379 7.07 16.35 30.81
C ALA A 379 7.31 17.76 31.36
N GLU A 380 8.57 18.10 31.63
CA GLU A 380 8.99 19.50 31.83
C GLU A 380 9.25 20.24 30.50
N THR A 381 8.93 19.62 29.36
CA THR A 381 8.89 20.28 28.04
C THR A 381 7.75 19.70 27.20
N PRO A 382 6.96 20.51 26.47
CA PRO A 382 5.81 20.02 25.72
C PRO A 382 6.29 19.37 24.42
N PHE A 383 6.72 18.10 24.51
CA PHE A 383 6.86 17.25 23.34
C PHE A 383 5.47 16.72 22.95
N TYR A 384 4.92 17.28 21.86
CA TYR A 384 3.66 16.86 21.25
C TYR A 384 3.80 15.47 20.63
N ILE A 385 3.30 14.44 21.33
CA ILE A 385 3.09 13.09 20.79
C ILE A 385 1.64 13.00 20.26
N ASP A 386 1.34 13.80 19.22
CA ASP A 386 0.06 13.80 18.49
C ASP A 386 0.29 13.57 16.97
N GLY A 387 1.49 13.12 16.60
CA GLY A 387 1.95 13.05 15.21
C GLY A 387 1.46 11.85 14.38
N PHE A 388 0.73 10.89 14.96
CA PHE A 388 0.20 9.76 14.22
C PHE A 388 -1.33 9.85 14.15
N PHE A 389 -1.81 10.43 13.04
CA PHE A 389 -3.22 10.57 12.65
C PHE A 389 -4.13 11.36 13.60
N PRO A 390 -4.20 12.69 13.46
CA PRO A 390 -5.41 13.39 13.86
C PRO A 390 -6.39 13.36 12.68
N ALA A 391 -7.59 12.83 12.90
CA ALA A 391 -8.73 13.07 12.04
C ALA A 391 -8.92 14.60 11.91
N ARG A 392 -8.50 15.17 10.78
CA ARG A 392 -8.55 16.61 10.51
C ARG A 392 -9.07 16.83 9.10
N GLN A 393 -10.37 16.63 8.92
CA GLN A 393 -11.09 17.19 7.78
C GLN A 393 -11.64 18.55 8.20
N LEU A 394 -11.15 19.61 7.55
CA LEU A 394 -11.77 20.92 7.54
C LEU A 394 -12.36 21.10 6.14
N GLY A 395 -13.68 20.97 6.04
CA GLY A 395 -14.41 21.15 4.79
C GLY A 395 -15.84 20.64 4.94
N ILE A 396 -16.80 21.56 5.05
CA ILE A 396 -18.21 21.22 4.83
C ILE A 396 -18.42 21.27 3.32
N SER A 397 -18.42 20.10 2.69
CA SER A 397 -18.96 19.92 1.35
C SER A 397 -20.48 19.84 1.49
N ASP A 398 -21.23 20.65 0.72
CA ASP A 398 -22.62 20.30 0.43
C ASP A 398 -22.62 18.90 -0.18
N ALA A 399 -23.42 17.99 0.38
CA ALA A 399 -23.47 16.58 0.00
C ALA A 399 -23.85 16.35 -1.47
N THR A 400 -24.29 17.39 -2.18
CA THR A 400 -24.81 17.26 -3.54
C THR A 400 -23.97 17.90 -4.64
N ASN A 401 -23.07 18.84 -4.35
CA ASN A 401 -22.38 19.56 -5.42
C ASN A 401 -20.97 20.04 -5.01
N MET A 402 -19.97 19.15 -5.16
CA MET A 402 -18.55 19.52 -4.96
C MET A 402 -18.02 20.56 -5.97
N GLU A 403 -18.87 21.08 -6.87
CA GLU A 403 -18.57 22.22 -7.73
C GLU A 403 -18.60 23.58 -7.01
N GLN A 404 -19.28 23.66 -5.85
CA GLN A 404 -19.21 24.84 -4.99
C GLN A 404 -18.27 24.58 -3.82
N PHE A 405 -16.97 24.70 -4.09
CA PHE A 405 -16.11 25.32 -3.09
C PHE A 405 -16.43 26.80 -3.12
N SER A 406 -17.43 27.23 -2.36
CA SER A 406 -17.34 28.57 -1.81
C SER A 406 -16.17 28.54 -0.85
N THR A 407 -14.97 28.81 -1.35
CA THR A 407 -13.99 29.53 -0.54
C THR A 407 -14.77 30.77 -0.10
N TYR A 408 -15.27 30.77 1.13
CA TYR A 408 -15.78 31.99 1.73
C TYR A 408 -14.56 32.88 1.97
N VAL A 409 -14.05 33.47 0.90
CA VAL A 409 -13.18 34.65 0.91
C VAL A 409 -14.11 35.86 1.11
N ASP A 410 -14.88 35.79 2.20
CA ASP A 410 -15.39 36.91 2.97
C ASP A 410 -16.00 36.32 4.25
N SER A 411 -15.14 35.99 5.20
CA SER A 411 -15.50 35.42 6.51
C SER A 411 -16.05 36.46 7.49
N SER A 412 -16.48 37.63 7.01
CA SER A 412 -16.93 38.70 7.91
C SER A 412 -18.30 38.43 8.55
N HIS A 413 -19.14 37.55 7.99
CA HIS A 413 -20.55 37.43 8.43
C HIS A 413 -21.19 36.03 8.24
N ILE A 414 -20.60 34.96 8.79
CA ILE A 414 -21.31 33.67 8.89
C ILE A 414 -21.80 33.47 10.33
N PRO A 415 -23.11 33.47 10.59
CA PRO A 415 -23.66 33.06 11.87
C PRO A 415 -23.40 31.57 12.12
N VAL A 416 -22.86 31.20 13.28
CA VAL A 416 -22.55 29.80 13.66
C VAL A 416 -23.77 28.86 13.52
N LYS A 417 -24.98 29.40 13.67
CA LYS A 417 -26.26 28.70 13.49
C LYS A 417 -26.51 28.17 12.06
N ASP A 418 -25.83 28.73 11.06
CA ASP A 418 -26.02 28.39 9.64
C ASP A 418 -25.05 27.28 9.19
N ILE A 419 -24.23 26.76 10.11
CA ILE A 419 -23.35 25.61 9.91
C ILE A 419 -24.14 24.33 10.21
N PRO A 420 -24.43 23.47 9.22
CA PRO A 420 -25.20 22.26 9.45
C PRO A 420 -24.43 21.29 10.36
N PRO A 421 -25.10 20.61 11.30
CA PRO A 421 -24.44 19.69 12.22
C PRO A 421 -23.91 18.47 11.46
N SER A 422 -22.62 18.45 11.13
CA SER A 422 -21.92 17.28 10.58
C SER A 422 -21.63 16.24 11.66
N ARG A 423 -21.53 14.96 11.29
CA ARG A 423 -21.15 13.86 12.20
C ARG A 423 -19.68 13.91 12.69
N GLY A 424 -18.90 14.87 12.22
CA GLY A 424 -17.50 15.06 12.60
C GLY A 424 -17.26 16.30 13.47
N VAL A 425 -16.15 16.27 14.19
CA VAL A 425 -15.58 17.41 14.90
C VAL A 425 -15.20 18.49 13.88
N GLY A 426 -15.92 19.62 13.87
CA GLY A 426 -15.47 20.82 13.18
C GLY A 426 -14.38 21.48 14.01
N ILE A 427 -13.17 21.60 13.47
CA ILE A 427 -12.10 22.43 14.03
C ILE A 427 -12.13 23.76 13.28
N ILE A 428 -12.48 24.86 13.96
CA ILE A 428 -12.33 26.20 13.38
C ILE A 428 -11.15 26.85 14.08
N ASN A 429 -10.08 27.11 13.33
CA ASN A 429 -8.99 27.96 13.79
C ASN A 429 -9.39 29.42 13.55
N THR A 430 -9.59 30.17 14.62
CA THR A 430 -9.88 31.61 14.53
C THR A 430 -8.60 32.42 14.68
N ILE A 431 -8.58 33.62 14.10
CA ILE A 431 -7.42 34.53 13.99
C ILE A 431 -6.93 35.04 15.38
N HIS A 432 -7.56 34.62 16.48
CA HIS A 432 -7.18 34.95 17.86
C HIS A 432 -6.74 33.73 18.68
N GLY A 433 -6.38 32.61 18.05
CA GLY A 433 -5.79 31.46 18.76
C GLY A 433 -6.81 30.61 19.52
N GLU A 434 -8.12 30.83 19.31
CA GLU A 434 -9.16 29.98 19.88
C GLU A 434 -9.55 28.87 18.89
N MET A 435 -9.50 27.63 19.37
CA MET A 435 -9.83 26.40 18.66
C MET A 435 -11.22 25.94 19.10
N TYR A 436 -12.17 25.90 18.17
CA TYR A 436 -13.51 25.41 18.44
C TYR A 436 -13.62 23.95 18.00
N ILE A 437 -14.06 23.05 18.88
CA ILE A 437 -14.18 21.60 18.64
C ILE A 437 -15.64 21.20 18.84
N THR A 438 -16.38 20.94 17.76
CA THR A 438 -17.80 20.57 17.88
C THR A 438 -17.97 19.05 17.96
N GLU A 439 -18.02 18.45 19.15
CA GLU A 439 -18.32 17.03 19.31
C GLU A 439 -19.81 16.80 19.60
N ARG A 440 -20.53 16.06 18.74
CA ARG A 440 -21.95 15.74 18.95
C ARG A 440 -22.13 14.55 19.90
N ARG A 441 -21.78 14.72 21.18
CA ARG A 441 -22.29 13.88 22.28
C ARG A 441 -23.18 14.72 23.20
N GLY A 442 -24.42 14.97 22.77
CA GLY A 442 -25.43 15.76 23.51
C GLY A 442 -25.48 17.25 23.15
N ASP A 443 -26.25 18.04 23.92
CA ASP A 443 -26.50 19.50 23.72
C ASP A 443 -25.32 20.41 24.16
N ARG A 444 -24.08 19.91 24.07
CA ARG A 444 -22.91 20.58 24.64
C ARG A 444 -21.83 20.75 23.57
N ILE A 445 -21.29 21.95 23.48
CA ILE A 445 -20.17 22.29 22.61
C ILE A 445 -18.95 22.58 23.50
N THR A 446 -17.80 21.98 23.18
CA THR A 446 -16.57 22.21 23.93
C THR A 446 -15.64 23.10 23.13
N THR A 447 -15.26 24.23 23.71
CA THR A 447 -14.34 25.20 23.12
C THR A 447 -12.99 25.10 23.81
N LEU A 448 -11.89 25.30 23.08
CA LEU A 448 -10.55 25.35 23.61
C LEU A 448 -9.96 26.74 23.29
N SER A 449 -9.78 27.56 24.33
CA SER A 449 -9.10 28.85 24.21
C SER A 449 -7.82 28.88 25.04
N GLU A 450 -7.10 30.00 25.02
CA GLU A 450 -5.94 30.24 25.90
C GLU A 450 -6.29 30.14 27.40
N ARG A 451 -7.59 30.14 27.75
CA ARG A 451 -8.09 29.97 29.12
C ARG A 451 -8.47 28.53 29.48
N GLY A 452 -8.22 27.57 28.59
CA GLY A 452 -8.53 26.15 28.77
C GLY A 452 -9.86 25.72 28.13
N PHE A 453 -10.33 24.53 28.50
CA PHE A 453 -11.58 23.96 27.97
C PHE A 453 -12.80 24.63 28.60
N LEU A 454 -13.69 25.16 27.75
CA LEU A 454 -14.97 25.74 28.14
C LEU A 454 -16.11 25.00 27.45
N THR A 455 -16.99 24.36 28.24
CA THR A 455 -18.18 23.69 27.72
C THR A 455 -19.37 24.65 27.73
N LEU A 456 -19.86 25.01 26.54
CA LEU A 456 -21.03 25.86 26.33
C LEU A 456 -22.28 25.00 26.11
N LYS A 457 -23.45 25.50 26.51
CA LYS A 457 -24.74 24.92 26.08
C LYS A 457 -25.11 25.49 24.72
N SER A 458 -25.81 24.72 23.89
CA SER A 458 -26.21 25.16 22.54
C SER A 458 -26.98 26.50 22.51
N ALA A 459 -27.73 26.82 23.57
CA ALA A 459 -28.45 28.09 23.69
C ALA A 459 -27.55 29.32 23.92
N ASP A 460 -26.34 29.13 24.47
CA ASP A 460 -25.40 30.22 24.75
C ASP A 460 -24.66 30.71 23.49
N LEU A 461 -24.75 29.95 22.39
CA LEU A 461 -24.14 30.31 21.09
C LEU A 461 -24.88 31.43 20.37
N GLU A 462 -26.13 31.71 20.74
CA GLU A 462 -26.96 32.75 20.10
C GLU A 462 -26.41 34.18 20.30
N GLN A 463 -25.47 34.39 21.24
CA GLN A 463 -24.98 35.71 21.61
C GLN A 463 -23.57 36.06 21.12
N ILE A 464 -22.88 35.17 20.39
CA ILE A 464 -21.50 35.41 19.95
C ILE A 464 -21.50 35.94 18.51
N SER A 465 -21.32 37.26 18.37
CA SER A 465 -21.07 37.91 17.07
C SER A 465 -19.59 37.84 16.72
N LEU A 466 -19.25 37.25 15.57
CA LEU A 466 -17.90 37.20 14.99
C LEU A 466 -17.31 38.60 14.70
N SER A 467 -18.14 39.64 14.69
CA SER A 467 -17.73 41.04 14.48
C SER A 467 -16.86 41.64 15.60
N LYS A 468 -16.65 40.93 16.72
CA LYS A 468 -15.79 41.39 17.84
C LYS A 468 -14.32 40.95 17.71
N VAL A 469 -13.94 40.34 16.60
CA VAL A 469 -12.60 39.77 16.34
C VAL A 469 -12.07 40.34 15.02
N LEU A 470 -11.16 41.33 15.07
CA LEU A 470 -10.65 42.03 13.87
C LEU A 470 -9.10 42.19 13.87
N TRP A 471 -8.53 41.77 12.72
CA TRP A 471 -7.32 42.19 11.98
C TRP A 471 -5.89 41.96 12.50
N TYR A 472 -5.09 41.30 11.65
CA TYR A 472 -3.71 41.74 11.32
C TYR A 472 -3.36 41.39 9.87
N THR A 473 -2.94 42.39 9.09
CA THR A 473 -2.34 42.25 7.75
C THR A 473 -0.84 41.95 7.88
N TYR A 474 -0.34 40.93 7.20
CA TYR A 474 1.10 40.76 7.01
C TYR A 474 1.56 41.50 5.74
N LYS A 475 2.35 42.55 5.96
CA LYS A 475 3.08 43.31 4.95
C LYS A 475 4.32 42.51 4.61
N SER A 476 4.55 42.20 3.34
CA SER A 476 5.82 41.63 2.87
C SER A 476 6.94 42.65 3.08
N GLU A 477 8.04 42.24 3.71
CA GLU A 477 9.30 42.98 3.62
C GLU A 477 10.42 42.02 3.19
N ASN A 478 10.94 42.33 1.98
CA ASN A 478 12.23 42.01 1.34
C ASN A 478 12.91 40.66 1.56
#